data_AF-A0A5N6M160-F1
#
_entry.id   AF-A0A5N6M160-F1
#
_cell.length_a   1.000
_cell.length_b   1.000
_cell.length_c   1.000
_cell.angle_alpha   90.00
_cell.angle_beta   90.00
_cell.angle_gamma   90.00
#
_symmetry.space_group_name_H-M   'P 1'
#
loop_
_entity.id
_entity.type
_entity.pdbx_description
1 polymer ?
#
loop_
_entity_poly.entity_id
_entity_poly.type
_entity_poly.pdbx_seq_one_letter_code
_entity_poly.pdbx_strand_id
1 'polypeptide(L)'
;MHCITPHALRISPFTHLAFPVFGKTIPQHRKLNQIFTRHHATTHSMPPEKLEVFKFLEPWVAETIHPFLKPTYKCWQPSDFLPNSSQSCDQFAAEVKTLRDLSANLPDDCLVVLVGNMITEDALPTYETAMNTFDGVRDETAASASPWATWTRAWTAEENRHGDLLRTYLYLSGRVDMLMVERTIQNLIASGMVSAYKRIFVCIYK
;
A
#
# COMPACT_ATOMS: atom_id res chain seq x y z
N MET A 1 -26.19 -4.43 -21.20
CA MET A 1 -26.24 -4.78 -19.77
C MET A 1 -25.52 -6.11 -19.59
N HIS A 2 -24.26 -6.08 -19.16
CA HIS A 2 -23.54 -7.27 -18.71
C HIS A 2 -23.07 -6.99 -17.28
N CYS A 3 -23.62 -7.77 -16.36
CA CYS A 3 -23.28 -7.73 -14.95
C CYS A 3 -21.82 -8.19 -14.78
N ILE A 4 -20.97 -7.29 -14.31
CA ILE A 4 -19.66 -7.64 -13.77
C ILE A 4 -19.91 -8.26 -12.39
N THR A 5 -19.47 -9.50 -12.22
CA THR A 5 -19.59 -10.24 -10.96
C THR A 5 -18.74 -9.62 -9.84
N PRO A 6 -19.24 -9.53 -8.59
CA PRO A 6 -18.53 -8.88 -7.50
C PRO A 6 -17.54 -9.86 -6.84
N HIS A 7 -16.39 -10.10 -7.48
CA HIS A 7 -15.33 -10.96 -6.89
C HIS A 7 -13.91 -10.39 -7.03
N ALA A 8 -13.76 -9.07 -7.04
CA ALA A 8 -12.46 -8.42 -7.20
C ALA A 8 -12.26 -7.22 -6.26
N LEU A 9 -12.32 -7.46 -4.95
CA LEU A 9 -11.65 -6.63 -3.94
C LEU A 9 -11.38 -7.53 -2.74
N ARG A 10 -10.30 -8.32 -2.81
CA ARG A 10 -9.76 -8.97 -1.61
C ARG A 10 -8.92 -7.93 -0.90
N ILE A 11 -9.40 -7.54 0.27
CA ILE A 11 -8.78 -6.63 1.21
C ILE A 11 -7.43 -7.22 1.65
N SER A 12 -6.33 -6.47 1.48
CA SER A 12 -4.99 -6.86 1.90
C SER A 12 -4.96 -7.14 3.42
N PRO A 13 -4.25 -8.19 3.91
CA PRO A 13 -4.19 -8.52 5.34
C PRO A 13 -3.58 -7.40 6.21
N PHE A 14 -3.02 -6.35 5.61
CA PHE A 14 -2.44 -5.19 6.30
C PHE A 14 -3.42 -4.01 6.50
N THR A 15 -4.65 -4.08 5.99
CA THR A 15 -5.65 -3.00 6.07
C THR A 15 -6.27 -2.76 7.47
N HIS A 16 -5.89 -3.55 8.48
CA HIS A 16 -6.37 -3.35 9.87
C HIS A 16 -5.54 -2.31 10.66
N LEU A 17 -5.14 -1.22 10.01
CA LEU A 17 -4.51 -0.07 10.66
C LEU A 17 -5.60 0.96 11.02
N ALA A 18 -5.81 1.17 12.32
CA ALA A 18 -6.79 2.12 12.81
C ALA A 18 -6.28 3.56 12.62
N PHE A 19 -7.05 4.37 11.89
CA PHE A 19 -6.79 5.81 11.71
C PHE A 19 -7.46 6.61 12.83
N PRO A 20 -6.72 7.41 13.62
CA PRO A 20 -7.35 8.39 14.48
C PRO A 20 -7.70 9.66 13.68
N VAL A 21 -8.97 10.04 13.67
CA VAL A 21 -9.43 11.37 13.22
C VAL A 21 -9.15 12.36 14.35
N PHE A 22 -8.24 13.32 14.15
CA PHE A 22 -8.05 14.42 15.09
C PHE A 22 -8.51 15.74 14.49
N GLY A 23 -9.62 16.24 15.01
CA GLY A 23 -9.97 17.65 14.95
C GLY A 23 -9.36 18.41 16.13
N LYS A 24 -8.75 19.56 15.81
CA LYS A 24 -8.27 20.67 16.67
C LYS A 24 -6.74 20.82 16.75
N THR A 25 -6.35 22.03 16.35
CA THR A 25 -5.05 22.72 16.32
C THR A 25 -4.08 22.34 17.45
N ILE A 26 -2.84 22.01 17.07
CA ILE A 26 -1.73 21.77 18.00
C ILE A 26 -1.00 23.11 18.28
N PRO A 27 -0.80 23.51 19.55
CA PRO A 27 0.02 24.69 19.88
C PRO A 27 1.50 24.46 19.57
N GLN A 28 2.14 25.46 18.96
CA GLN A 28 3.58 25.46 18.68
C GLN A 28 4.42 25.36 19.97
N HIS A 29 5.51 24.60 19.86
CA HIS A 29 6.67 24.58 20.78
C HIS A 29 6.43 24.14 22.23
N ARG A 30 6.40 22.82 22.48
CA ARG A 30 7.01 22.24 23.70
C ARG A 30 7.34 20.75 23.55
N LYS A 31 8.66 20.46 23.53
CA LYS A 31 9.34 19.18 23.81
C LYS A 31 8.83 17.91 23.09
N LEU A 32 9.23 17.73 21.84
CA LEU A 32 9.13 16.45 21.11
C LEU A 32 10.21 15.41 21.51
N ASN A 33 11.19 15.78 22.35
CA ASN A 33 12.37 14.93 22.61
C ASN A 33 12.20 13.89 23.75
N GLN A 34 10.98 13.58 24.20
CA GLN A 34 10.77 12.66 25.34
C GLN A 34 9.76 11.53 25.14
N ILE A 35 9.20 11.31 23.94
CA ILE A 35 8.21 10.25 23.69
C ILE A 35 8.75 9.10 22.81
N PHE A 36 10.03 9.10 22.44
CA PHE A 36 10.65 7.90 21.87
C PHE A 36 11.23 7.05 22.99
N THR A 37 10.38 6.27 23.65
CA THR A 37 10.83 5.10 24.41
C THR A 37 11.63 4.21 23.46
N ARG A 38 12.95 4.10 23.69
CA ARG A 38 13.80 3.07 23.08
C ARG A 38 13.27 1.71 23.52
N HIS A 39 12.34 1.15 22.76
CA HIS A 39 11.99 -0.25 22.89
C HIS A 39 13.18 -1.06 22.39
N HIS A 40 13.69 -1.98 23.21
CA HIS A 40 14.67 -2.95 22.75
C HIS A 40 14.03 -3.77 21.63
N ALA A 41 14.47 -3.56 20.39
CA ALA A 41 14.00 -4.32 19.25
C ALA A 41 14.56 -5.74 19.36
N THR A 42 13.71 -6.70 19.75
CA THR A 42 14.04 -8.13 19.64
C THR A 42 13.98 -8.51 18.17
N THR A 43 15.13 -8.85 17.58
CA THR A 43 15.22 -9.42 16.24
C THR A 43 15.50 -10.92 16.35
N HIS A 44 15.13 -11.68 15.31
CA HIS A 44 15.42 -13.11 15.20
C HIS A 44 15.01 -13.95 16.43
N SER A 45 13.77 -13.75 16.89
CA SER A 45 13.23 -14.50 18.04
C SER A 45 12.87 -15.95 17.71
N MET A 46 12.90 -16.34 16.42
CA MET A 46 12.63 -17.70 15.99
C MET A 46 13.87 -18.59 16.24
N PRO A 47 13.72 -19.73 16.94
CA PRO A 47 14.82 -20.69 17.08
C PRO A 47 15.31 -21.21 15.72
N PRO A 48 16.63 -21.33 15.48
CA PRO A 48 17.20 -21.72 14.19
C PRO A 48 16.67 -23.06 13.65
N GLU A 49 16.38 -24.01 14.53
CA GLU A 49 15.81 -25.32 14.16
C GLU A 49 14.44 -25.22 13.47
N LYS A 50 13.71 -24.11 13.67
CA LYS A 50 12.42 -23.88 13.00
C LYS A 50 12.57 -23.38 11.57
N LEU A 51 13.75 -22.92 11.15
CA LEU A 51 13.98 -22.48 9.77
C LEU A 51 13.81 -23.63 8.77
N GLU A 52 14.16 -24.85 9.17
CA GLU A 52 14.02 -26.05 8.33
C GLU A 52 12.55 -26.33 7.97
N VAL A 53 11.60 -25.90 8.83
CA VAL A 53 10.16 -26.03 8.56
C VAL A 53 9.76 -25.22 7.32
N PHE A 54 10.26 -23.98 7.18
CA PHE A 54 9.94 -23.14 6.02
C PHE A 54 10.51 -23.69 4.73
N LYS A 55 11.71 -24.27 4.80
CA LYS A 55 12.33 -24.99 3.68
C LYS A 55 11.53 -26.23 3.30
N PHE A 56 11.07 -27.00 4.29
CA PHE A 56 10.23 -28.17 4.06
C PHE A 56 8.88 -27.81 3.41
N LEU A 57 8.33 -26.62 3.71
CA LEU A 57 7.05 -26.15 3.17
C LEU A 57 7.13 -25.57 1.74
N GLU A 58 8.32 -25.37 1.18
CA GLU A 58 8.46 -24.75 -0.16
C GLU A 58 7.63 -25.43 -1.26
N PRO A 59 7.60 -26.78 -1.40
CA PRO A 59 6.75 -27.43 -2.40
C PRO A 59 5.27 -27.16 -2.16
N TRP A 60 4.83 -27.16 -0.89
CA TRP A 60 3.45 -26.85 -0.54
C TRP A 60 3.07 -25.41 -0.90
N VAL A 61 3.97 -24.44 -0.71
CA VAL A 61 3.76 -23.06 -1.14
C VAL A 61 3.61 -22.97 -2.65
N ALA A 62 4.50 -23.62 -3.40
CA ALA A 62 4.43 -23.63 -4.86
C ALA A 62 3.12 -24.27 -5.37
N GLU A 63 2.66 -25.34 -4.74
CA GLU A 63 1.46 -26.06 -5.18
C GLU A 63 0.15 -25.43 -4.68
N THR A 64 0.15 -24.78 -3.51
CA THR A 64 -1.07 -24.34 -2.84
C THR A 64 -1.22 -22.81 -2.81
N ILE A 65 -0.12 -22.08 -2.65
CA ILE A 65 -0.15 -20.62 -2.50
C ILE A 65 0.03 -19.90 -3.84
N HIS A 66 1.00 -20.32 -4.67
CA HIS A 66 1.22 -19.70 -5.97
C HIS A 66 0.01 -19.70 -6.91
N PRO A 67 -0.90 -20.70 -6.91
CA PRO A 67 -2.12 -20.64 -7.73
C PRO A 67 -3.06 -19.47 -7.41
N PHE A 68 -2.90 -18.82 -6.26
CA PHE A 68 -3.64 -17.58 -5.94
C PHE A 68 -3.06 -16.34 -6.61
N LEU A 69 -1.79 -16.39 -7.06
CA LEU A 69 -1.18 -15.33 -7.84
C LEU A 69 -1.79 -15.33 -9.23
N LYS A 70 -2.27 -14.17 -9.67
CA LYS A 70 -2.84 -14.05 -11.00
C LYS A 70 -1.70 -13.82 -11.99
N PRO A 71 -1.70 -14.52 -13.14
CA PRO A 71 -0.74 -14.18 -14.19
C PRO A 71 -1.05 -12.77 -14.70
N THR A 72 -0.02 -11.99 -15.01
CA THR A 72 -0.14 -10.55 -15.32
C THR A 72 -1.18 -10.22 -16.38
N TYR A 73 -1.32 -11.05 -17.41
CA TYR A 73 -2.30 -10.85 -18.50
C TYR A 73 -3.77 -11.03 -18.07
N LYS A 74 -4.02 -11.60 -16.87
CA LYS A 74 -5.34 -11.68 -16.22
C LYS A 74 -5.51 -10.67 -15.10
N CYS A 75 -4.46 -9.91 -14.77
CA CYS A 75 -4.54 -8.85 -13.77
C CYS A 75 -5.13 -7.60 -14.42
N TRP A 76 -6.02 -6.93 -13.69
CA TRP A 76 -6.37 -5.57 -14.02
C TRP A 76 -5.13 -4.66 -13.89
N GLN A 77 -5.09 -3.59 -14.66
CA GLN A 77 -4.07 -2.56 -14.57
C GLN A 77 -4.71 -1.21 -14.22
N PRO A 78 -3.98 -0.27 -13.58
CA PRO A 78 -4.53 1.05 -13.25
C PRO A 78 -5.20 1.74 -14.44
N SER A 79 -4.62 1.60 -15.64
CA SER A 79 -5.15 2.17 -16.88
C SER A 79 -6.53 1.63 -17.30
N ASP A 80 -6.96 0.48 -16.77
CA ASP A 80 -8.31 -0.05 -17.02
C ASP A 80 -9.40 0.83 -16.37
N PHE A 81 -9.02 1.66 -15.40
CA PHE A 81 -9.94 2.48 -14.59
C PHE A 81 -9.64 3.99 -14.65
N LEU A 82 -8.62 4.39 -15.40
CA LEU A 82 -8.17 5.78 -15.51
C LEU A 82 -8.42 6.33 -16.93
N PRO A 83 -8.55 7.66 -17.09
CA PRO A 83 -8.62 8.27 -18.40
C PRO A 83 -7.46 7.83 -19.30
N ASN A 84 -7.76 7.43 -20.54
CA ASN A 84 -6.77 6.82 -21.42
C ASN A 84 -5.91 7.90 -22.10
N SER A 85 -4.69 8.07 -21.60
CA SER A 85 -3.74 9.08 -22.09
C SER A 85 -3.18 8.81 -23.49
N SER A 86 -3.44 7.64 -24.09
CA SER A 86 -3.05 7.35 -25.49
C SER A 86 -4.09 7.81 -26.51
N GLN A 87 -5.28 8.22 -26.08
CA GLN A 87 -6.29 8.82 -26.95
C GLN A 87 -5.90 10.24 -27.40
N SER A 88 -6.71 10.85 -28.27
CA SER A 88 -6.49 12.26 -28.64
C SER A 88 -6.59 13.17 -27.42
N CYS A 89 -5.92 14.33 -27.49
CA CYS A 89 -5.95 15.32 -26.41
C CYS A 89 -7.38 15.69 -25.99
N ASP A 90 -8.28 15.87 -26.96
CA ASP A 90 -9.68 16.22 -26.71
C ASP A 90 -10.45 15.10 -25.99
N GLN A 91 -10.22 13.84 -26.38
CA GLN A 91 -10.87 12.69 -25.76
C GLN A 91 -10.37 12.48 -24.33
N PHE A 92 -9.04 12.51 -24.12
CA PHE A 92 -8.45 12.42 -22.79
C PHE A 92 -8.93 13.55 -21.88
N ALA A 93 -8.97 14.80 -22.39
CA ALA A 93 -9.48 15.95 -21.64
C ALA A 93 -10.96 15.79 -21.25
N ALA A 94 -11.79 15.23 -22.14
CA ALA A 94 -13.20 14.94 -21.85
C ALA A 94 -13.36 13.86 -20.77
N GLU A 95 -12.57 12.78 -20.81
CA GLU A 95 -12.57 11.74 -19.79
C GLU A 95 -12.11 12.28 -18.42
N VAL A 96 -11.03 13.08 -18.38
CA VAL A 96 -10.57 13.77 -17.17
C VAL A 96 -11.63 14.71 -16.63
N LYS A 97 -12.29 15.50 -17.48
CA LYS A 97 -13.40 16.38 -17.06
C LYS A 97 -14.52 15.56 -16.41
N THR A 98 -14.92 14.45 -17.02
CA THR A 98 -15.96 13.56 -16.49
C THR A 98 -15.58 13.02 -15.12
N LEU A 99 -14.32 12.59 -14.93
CA LEU A 99 -13.81 12.15 -13.62
C LEU A 99 -13.92 13.25 -12.56
N ARG A 100 -13.58 14.50 -12.92
CA ARG A 100 -13.67 15.65 -12.00
C ARG A 100 -15.10 16.03 -11.65
N ASP A 101 -16.01 15.99 -12.62
CA ASP A 101 -17.43 16.27 -12.39
C ASP A 101 -18.03 15.24 -11.42
N LEU A 102 -17.64 13.97 -11.53
CA LEU A 102 -18.06 12.91 -10.61
C LEU A 102 -17.41 13.07 -9.22
N SER A 103 -16.12 13.38 -9.17
CA SER A 103 -15.39 13.51 -7.91
C SER A 103 -15.77 14.78 -7.13
N ALA A 104 -16.34 15.80 -7.78
CA ALA A 104 -16.81 17.04 -7.15
C ALA A 104 -17.87 16.81 -6.05
N ASN A 105 -18.63 15.72 -6.13
CA ASN A 105 -19.68 15.38 -5.16
C ASN A 105 -19.21 14.45 -4.04
N LEU A 106 -17.93 14.05 -4.03
CA LEU A 106 -17.38 13.24 -2.93
C LEU A 106 -17.27 14.10 -1.65
N PRO A 107 -17.81 13.63 -0.51
CA PRO A 107 -17.62 14.28 0.78
C PRO A 107 -16.16 14.32 1.20
N ASP A 108 -15.75 15.38 1.88
CA ASP A 108 -14.35 15.53 2.32
C ASP A 108 -13.92 14.41 3.28
N ASP A 109 -14.80 13.94 4.17
CA ASP A 109 -14.53 12.79 5.05
C ASP A 109 -14.19 11.52 4.26
N CYS A 110 -14.84 11.31 3.11
CA CYS A 110 -14.54 10.19 2.22
C CYS A 110 -13.15 10.38 1.58
N LEU A 111 -12.82 11.61 1.17
CA LEU A 111 -11.50 11.93 0.61
C LEU A 111 -10.38 11.75 1.63
N VAL A 112 -10.58 12.11 2.91
CA VAL A 112 -9.60 11.86 3.98
C VAL A 112 -9.25 10.38 4.06
N VAL A 113 -10.27 9.52 4.11
CA VAL A 113 -10.09 8.07 4.22
C VAL A 113 -9.43 7.52 2.96
N LEU A 114 -9.84 7.99 1.78
CA LEU A 114 -9.26 7.56 0.51
C LEU A 114 -7.79 7.95 0.38
N VAL A 115 -7.43 9.17 0.80
CA VAL A 115 -6.04 9.63 0.82
C VAL A 115 -5.23 8.84 1.86
N GLY A 116 -5.79 8.58 3.04
CA GLY A 116 -5.16 7.72 4.04
C GLY A 116 -4.84 6.32 3.50
N ASN A 117 -5.81 5.68 2.83
CA ASN A 117 -5.61 4.40 2.15
C ASN A 117 -4.51 4.50 1.09
N MET A 118 -4.56 5.52 0.22
CA MET A 118 -3.55 5.68 -0.84
C MET A 118 -2.14 5.84 -0.27
N ILE A 119 -1.97 6.66 0.77
CA ILE A 119 -0.68 6.85 1.45
C ILE A 119 -0.17 5.52 2.03
N THR A 120 -1.06 4.70 2.60
CA THR A 120 -0.67 3.38 3.11
C THR A 120 -0.30 2.42 1.99
N GLU A 121 -0.97 2.44 0.83
CA GLU A 121 -0.60 1.61 -0.33
C GLU A 121 0.76 2.04 -0.90
N ASP A 122 1.04 3.34 -0.98
CA ASP A 122 2.32 3.87 -1.48
C ASP A 122 3.51 3.61 -0.56
N ALA A 123 3.27 3.24 0.70
CA ALA A 123 4.33 2.83 1.63
C ALA A 123 4.85 1.40 1.35
N LEU A 124 4.48 0.80 0.21
CA LEU A 124 4.85 -0.55 -0.23
C LEU A 124 6.31 -0.96 -0.01
N PRO A 125 7.33 -0.10 -0.25
CA PRO A 125 8.73 -0.47 0.04
C PRO A 125 8.97 -0.86 1.51
N THR A 126 8.20 -0.29 2.44
CA THR A 126 8.27 -0.64 3.87
C THR A 126 7.73 -2.04 4.12
N TYR A 127 6.64 -2.44 3.45
CA TYR A 127 6.04 -3.76 3.63
C TYR A 127 6.89 -4.88 3.01
N GLU A 128 7.43 -4.64 1.81
CA GLU A 128 8.37 -5.58 1.18
C GLU A 128 9.63 -5.75 2.04
N THR A 129 10.20 -4.65 2.53
CA THR A 129 11.34 -4.69 3.45
C THR A 129 11.00 -5.49 4.71
N ALA A 130 9.82 -5.26 5.30
CA ALA A 130 9.38 -5.98 6.49
C ALA A 130 9.26 -7.49 6.25
N MET A 131 8.65 -7.93 5.14
CA MET A 131 8.60 -9.36 4.80
C MET A 131 10.00 -9.95 4.56
N ASN A 132 10.90 -9.19 3.96
CA ASN A 132 12.30 -9.59 3.81
C ASN A 132 13.12 -9.57 5.11
N THR A 133 12.53 -9.19 6.24
CA THR A 133 13.10 -9.43 7.58
C THR A 133 12.62 -10.72 8.24
N PHE A 134 11.63 -11.42 7.65
CA PHE A 134 11.07 -12.63 8.24
C PHE A 134 12.03 -13.82 8.06
N ASP A 135 12.36 -14.42 9.20
CA ASP A 135 13.16 -15.63 9.27
C ASP A 135 12.54 -16.77 8.45
N GLY A 136 13.35 -17.41 7.60
CA GLY A 136 12.96 -18.58 6.81
C GLY A 136 12.26 -18.30 5.48
N VAL A 137 11.81 -17.06 5.22
CA VAL A 137 11.05 -16.71 3.99
C VAL A 137 11.60 -15.53 3.20
N ARG A 138 12.57 -14.79 3.75
CA ARG A 138 13.18 -13.62 3.10
C ARG A 138 13.82 -13.96 1.75
N ASP A 139 13.81 -12.99 0.84
CA ASP A 139 14.54 -13.09 -0.42
C ASP A 139 16.02 -12.75 -0.24
N GLU A 140 16.87 -13.77 -0.26
CA GLU A 140 18.32 -13.63 -0.03
C GLU A 140 19.06 -12.88 -1.15
N THR A 141 18.51 -12.82 -2.36
CA THR A 141 19.21 -12.26 -3.53
C THR A 141 18.42 -11.21 -4.30
N ALA A 142 17.22 -10.86 -3.80
CA ALA A 142 16.19 -10.12 -4.54
C ALA A 142 15.70 -10.81 -5.83
N ALA A 143 16.14 -12.05 -6.06
CA ALA A 143 15.80 -12.88 -7.21
C ALA A 143 15.85 -14.37 -6.85
N SER A 144 15.72 -14.71 -5.56
CA SER A 144 15.79 -16.10 -5.12
C SER A 144 14.68 -16.93 -5.78
N ALA A 145 15.04 -18.16 -6.18
CA ALA A 145 14.10 -19.13 -6.74
C ALA A 145 13.20 -19.79 -5.68
N SER A 146 13.41 -19.49 -4.39
CA SER A 146 12.52 -19.98 -3.32
C SER A 146 11.07 -19.61 -3.62
N PRO A 147 10.11 -20.53 -3.41
CA PRO A 147 8.68 -20.23 -3.53
C PRO A 147 8.22 -19.07 -2.64
N TRP A 148 8.83 -18.89 -1.47
CA TRP A 148 8.55 -17.76 -0.58
C TRP A 148 8.99 -16.43 -1.19
N ALA A 149 10.22 -16.36 -1.70
CA ALA A 149 10.75 -15.18 -2.37
C ALA A 149 9.95 -14.83 -3.64
N THR A 150 9.58 -15.84 -4.42
CA THR A 150 8.71 -15.67 -5.60
C THR A 150 7.36 -15.11 -5.23
N TRP A 151 6.75 -15.59 -4.13
CA TRP A 151 5.50 -15.04 -3.62
C TRP A 151 5.67 -13.59 -3.18
N THR A 152 6.70 -13.25 -2.40
CA THR A 152 6.95 -11.87 -1.95
C THR A 152 7.02 -10.91 -3.13
N ARG A 153 7.82 -11.22 -4.16
CA ARG A 153 7.94 -10.36 -5.34
C ARG A 153 6.64 -10.26 -6.14
N ALA A 154 5.92 -11.37 -6.29
CA ALA A 154 4.64 -11.39 -7.02
C ALA A 154 3.55 -10.60 -6.28
N TRP A 155 3.45 -10.76 -4.96
CA TRP A 155 2.57 -9.97 -4.10
C TRP A 155 2.91 -8.48 -4.20
N THR A 156 4.19 -8.11 -4.11
CA THR A 156 4.63 -6.70 -4.23
C THR A 156 4.23 -6.14 -5.60
N ALA A 157 4.44 -6.89 -6.68
CA ALA A 157 4.01 -6.48 -8.02
C ALA A 157 2.48 -6.32 -8.13
N GLU A 158 1.70 -7.17 -7.45
CA GLU A 158 0.26 -7.02 -7.40
C GLU A 158 -0.17 -5.77 -6.60
N GLU A 159 0.40 -5.53 -5.41
CA GLU A 159 0.07 -4.40 -4.53
C GLU A 159 0.50 -3.04 -5.12
N ASN A 160 1.59 -2.97 -5.89
CA ASN A 160 2.03 -1.72 -6.52
C ASN A 160 0.93 -1.04 -7.34
N ARG A 161 0.09 -1.84 -8.00
CA ARG A 161 -1.02 -1.34 -8.82
C ARG A 161 -2.09 -0.61 -7.99
N HIS A 162 -2.22 -0.92 -6.69
CA HIS A 162 -3.19 -0.27 -5.81
C HIS A 162 -2.82 1.20 -5.59
N GLY A 163 -1.55 1.46 -5.21
CA GLY A 163 -1.00 2.81 -5.07
C GLY A 163 -1.08 3.61 -6.36
N ASP A 164 -0.64 3.04 -7.48
CA ASP A 164 -0.65 3.69 -8.80
C ASP A 164 -2.05 4.17 -9.21
N LEU A 165 -3.06 3.32 -9.04
CA LEU A 165 -4.45 3.64 -9.36
C LEU A 165 -4.98 4.77 -8.46
N LEU A 166 -4.86 4.62 -7.15
CA LEU A 166 -5.40 5.59 -6.19
C LEU A 166 -4.70 6.94 -6.28
N ARG A 167 -3.37 6.95 -6.43
CA ARG A 167 -2.55 8.16 -6.60
C ARG A 167 -2.99 8.93 -7.83
N THR A 168 -3.11 8.25 -8.97
CA THR A 168 -3.48 8.90 -10.24
C THR A 168 -4.92 9.40 -10.18
N TYR A 169 -5.84 8.63 -9.59
CA TYR A 169 -7.22 9.06 -9.37
C TYR A 169 -7.28 10.35 -8.54
N LEU A 170 -6.59 10.38 -7.40
CA LEU A 170 -6.55 11.54 -6.50
C LEU A 170 -5.91 12.75 -7.19
N TYR A 171 -4.82 12.56 -7.92
CA TYR A 171 -4.18 13.60 -8.73
C TYR A 171 -5.15 14.21 -9.76
N LEU A 172 -5.80 13.37 -10.57
CA LEU A 172 -6.73 13.82 -11.61
C LEU A 172 -8.01 14.44 -11.04
N SER A 173 -8.46 13.98 -9.85
CA SER A 173 -9.63 14.53 -9.17
C SER A 173 -9.48 16.04 -8.89
N GLY A 174 -8.25 16.49 -8.61
CA GLY A 174 -7.93 17.84 -8.13
C GLY A 174 -8.73 18.28 -6.90
N ARG A 175 -9.15 17.32 -6.07
CA ARG A 175 -9.86 17.57 -4.80
C ARG A 175 -8.92 17.58 -3.59
N VAL A 176 -7.63 17.25 -3.77
CA VAL A 176 -6.66 17.08 -2.69
C VAL A 176 -5.36 17.82 -2.98
N ASP A 177 -4.65 18.22 -1.93
CA ASP A 177 -3.32 18.83 -2.03
C ASP A 177 -2.25 17.73 -2.18
N MET A 178 -1.88 17.45 -3.42
CA MET A 178 -0.92 16.38 -3.73
C MET A 178 0.49 16.66 -3.15
N LEU A 179 0.90 17.92 -3.00
CA LEU A 179 2.19 18.26 -2.39
C LEU A 179 2.23 17.81 -0.92
N MET A 180 1.14 18.00 -0.18
CA MET A 180 1.04 17.55 1.21
C MET A 180 0.99 16.03 1.31
N VAL A 181 0.30 15.37 0.38
CA VAL A 181 0.24 13.91 0.31
C VAL A 181 1.61 13.31 0.03
N GLU A 182 2.32 13.81 -0.98
CA GLU A 182 3.66 13.34 -1.36
C GLU A 182 4.68 13.53 -0.22
N ARG A 183 4.66 14.68 0.48
CA ARG A 183 5.47 14.89 1.68
C ARG A 183 5.14 13.91 2.79
N THR A 184 3.87 13.58 2.96
CA THR A 184 3.43 12.60 3.97
C THR A 184 3.96 11.21 3.64
N ILE A 185 3.88 10.78 2.38
CA ILE A 185 4.44 9.50 1.92
C ILE A 185 5.95 9.46 2.14
N GLN A 186 6.66 10.52 1.75
CA GLN A 186 8.11 10.60 1.95
C GLN A 186 8.49 10.45 3.43
N ASN A 187 7.78 11.15 4.31
CA ASN A 187 8.01 11.05 5.76
C ASN A 187 7.65 9.66 6.30
N LEU A 188 6.56 9.05 5.83
CA LEU A 188 6.13 7.72 6.26
C LEU A 188 7.16 6.65 5.89
N ILE A 189 7.60 6.62 4.63
CA ILE A 189 8.62 5.66 4.16
C ILE A 189 9.93 5.88 4.91
N ALA A 190 10.36 7.13 5.10
CA ALA A 190 11.59 7.44 5.84
C ALA A 190 11.50 7.05 7.32
N SER A 191 10.31 7.11 7.92
CA SER A 191 10.08 6.70 9.31
C SER A 191 10.04 5.19 9.46
N GLY A 192 9.65 4.47 8.40
CA GLY A 192 9.39 3.04 8.42
C GLY A 192 8.23 2.67 9.34
N MET A 193 8.09 1.36 9.58
CA MET A 193 7.06 0.80 10.46
C MET A 193 7.68 -0.26 11.37
N VAL A 194 7.35 -0.20 12.66
CA VAL A 194 7.62 -1.30 13.58
C VAL A 194 6.35 -2.14 13.68
N SER A 195 6.37 -3.34 13.08
CA SER A 195 5.21 -4.25 13.03
C SER A 195 4.61 -4.60 14.40
N ALA A 196 5.37 -4.41 15.49
CA ALA A 196 4.88 -4.54 16.86
C ALA A 196 3.90 -3.43 17.32
N TYR A 197 3.71 -2.34 16.55
CA TYR A 197 2.89 -1.18 16.95
C TYR A 197 1.92 -0.68 15.86
N LYS A 198 0.67 -0.45 16.28
CA LYS A 198 -0.51 -0.10 15.44
C LYS A 198 -0.77 1.42 15.30
N ARG A 199 0.21 2.30 15.13
CA ARG A 199 -0.08 3.76 15.01
C ARG A 199 0.71 4.44 13.89
N ILE A 200 0.00 4.81 12.82
CA ILE A 200 0.44 5.76 11.80
C ILE A 200 -0.27 7.09 12.09
N PHE A 201 0.48 8.19 12.15
CA PHE A 201 -0.07 9.55 12.24
C PHE A 201 -0.07 10.16 10.83
N VAL A 202 -1.25 10.51 10.33
CA VAL A 202 -1.43 11.19 9.04
C VAL A 202 -1.87 12.63 9.34
N CYS A 203 -1.02 13.60 9.01
CA CYS A 203 -1.34 15.03 9.10
C CYS A 203 -1.62 15.56 7.69
N ILE A 204 -2.90 15.68 7.34
CA ILE A 204 -3.35 16.27 6.08
C ILE A 204 -4.39 17.28 6.50
N TYR A 205 -4.03 18.54 6.67
CA TYR A 205 -4.88 19.73 6.44
C TYR A 205 -4.08 21.00 6.77
N LYS A 206 -4.51 22.10 6.15
CA LYS A 206 -3.87 23.42 6.08
C LYS A 206 -3.94 24.19 7.40
#